data_AF-A0A7S0J2K0-F1
#
_entry.id   AF-A0A7S0J2K0-F1
#
_cell.length_a   1.000
_cell.length_b   1.000
_cell.length_c   1.000
_cell.angle_alpha   90.00
_cell.angle_beta   90.00
_cell.angle_gamma   90.00
#
_symmetry.space_group_name_H-M   'P 1'
#
loop_
_entity.id
_entity.type
_entity.pdbx_description
1 polymer ?
#
loop_
_entity_poly.entity_id
_entity_poly.type
_entity_poly.pdbx_seq_one_letter_code
_entity_poly.pdbx_strand_id
1 'polypeptide(L)'
;ASHGGMTWKREAEPLRFLCLHGYAQNGPLFRSRTGALRKALKGVEFDFLDAPHAASASFLGESGGADGERGSQLGWWNSAESATRPSLSAMYVGLDESLACVRAKLHEDGPFDGVLGFSQ
;
A
#
# COMPACT_ATOMS: atom_id res chain seq x y z
N ALA A 1 16.97 22.28 31.41
CA ALA A 1 15.94 22.10 30.38
C ALA A 1 15.45 20.66 30.44
N SER A 2 14.26 20.47 30.99
CA SER A 2 13.60 19.18 31.18
C SER A 2 13.30 18.53 29.83
N HIS A 3 13.94 17.40 29.54
CA HIS A 3 13.55 16.52 28.45
C HIS A 3 12.25 15.84 28.89
N GLY A 4 11.11 16.39 28.44
CA GLY A 4 9.81 15.77 28.63
C GLY A 4 9.80 14.42 27.93
N GLY A 5 9.92 13.35 28.71
CA GLY A 5 9.74 11.98 28.22
C GLY A 5 8.34 11.84 27.63
N MET A 6 8.28 11.46 26.36
CA MET A 6 7.04 11.16 25.66
C MET A 6 6.43 9.91 26.33
N THR A 7 5.42 10.12 27.16
CA THR A 7 4.73 9.04 27.86
C THR A 7 3.73 8.38 26.92
N TRP A 8 4.05 7.20 26.39
CA TRP A 8 3.08 6.39 25.65
C TRP A 8 2.20 5.61 26.62
N LYS A 9 1.17 6.26 27.15
CA LYS A 9 0.00 5.56 27.68
C LYS A 9 -1.14 5.74 26.69
N ARG A 10 -1.39 4.73 25.85
CA ARG A 10 -2.67 4.62 25.14
C ARG A 10 -3.59 3.71 25.95
N GLU A 11 -4.66 4.25 26.52
CA GLU A 11 -5.82 3.42 26.84
C GLU A 11 -6.72 3.31 25.59
N ALA A 12 -7.24 2.08 25.38
CA ALA A 12 -8.33 1.60 24.52
C ALA A 12 -8.54 2.07 23.05
N GLU A 13 -7.74 2.97 22.48
CA GLU A 13 -7.90 3.31 21.06
C GLU A 13 -7.46 2.16 20.14
N PRO A 14 -8.16 1.87 19.03
CA PRO A 14 -7.77 0.83 18.07
C PRO A 14 -6.38 1.07 17.49
N LEU A 15 -5.58 0.01 17.30
CA LEU A 15 -4.31 0.14 16.58
C LEU A 15 -4.59 0.51 15.12
N ARG A 16 -3.85 1.47 14.54
CA ARG A 16 -4.06 1.95 13.17
C ARG A 16 -2.94 1.45 12.26
N PHE A 17 -3.30 0.76 11.19
CA PHE A 17 -2.35 0.24 10.20
C PHE A 17 -2.55 0.89 8.85
N LEU A 18 -1.48 1.45 8.28
CA LEU A 18 -1.43 1.87 6.89
C LEU A 18 -1.24 0.63 6.01
N CYS A 19 -2.12 0.42 5.04
CA CYS A 19 -2.17 -0.77 4.21
C CYS A 19 -1.72 -0.43 2.77
N LEU A 20 -0.68 -1.11 2.30
CA LEU A 20 -0.08 -0.92 0.97
C LEU A 20 -0.37 -2.17 0.12
N HIS A 21 -1.17 -1.99 -0.94
CA HIS A 21 -1.56 -3.09 -1.83
C HIS A 21 -0.42 -3.52 -2.76
N GLY A 22 -0.55 -4.70 -3.37
CA GLY A 22 0.43 -5.19 -4.35
C GLY A 22 0.23 -4.65 -5.76
N TYR A 23 1.21 -4.85 -6.65
CA TYR A 23 1.11 -4.47 -8.06
C TYR A 23 -0.16 -4.95 -8.76
N ALA A 24 -0.70 -4.11 -9.65
CA ALA A 24 -1.94 -4.32 -10.39
C ALA A 24 -3.17 -4.55 -9.50
N GLN A 25 -3.14 -3.99 -8.28
CA GLN A 25 -4.27 -3.92 -7.37
C GLN A 25 -4.57 -2.46 -7.03
N ASN A 26 -5.50 -2.26 -6.09
CA ASN A 26 -5.83 -1.00 -5.46
C ASN A 26 -6.28 -1.27 -4.00
N GLY A 27 -6.49 -0.21 -3.24
CA GLY A 27 -6.95 -0.22 -1.85
C GLY A 27 -8.24 -1.02 -1.65
N PRO A 28 -9.32 -0.78 -2.43
CA PRO A 28 -10.55 -1.56 -2.34
C PRO A 28 -10.35 -3.07 -2.56
N LEU A 29 -9.56 -3.46 -3.56
CA LEU A 29 -9.26 -4.87 -3.83
C LEU A 29 -8.42 -5.49 -2.71
N PHE A 30 -7.42 -4.77 -2.19
CA PHE A 30 -6.61 -5.24 -1.07
C PHE A 30 -7.44 -5.36 0.21
N ARG A 31 -8.38 -4.44 0.43
CA ARG A 31 -9.40 -4.54 1.48
C ARG A 31 -10.26 -5.78 1.27
N SER A 32 -10.74 -6.09 0.07
CA SER A 32 -11.51 -7.32 -0.16
C SER A 32 -10.69 -8.57 0.21
N ARG A 33 -9.43 -8.64 -0.26
CA ARG A 33 -8.51 -9.78 -0.06
C ARG A 33 -8.04 -9.97 1.39
N THR A 34 -7.97 -8.89 2.18
CA THR A 34 -7.59 -8.96 3.60
C THR A 34 -8.79 -9.13 4.54
N GLY A 35 -9.98 -9.44 4.04
CA GLY A 35 -11.20 -9.55 4.84
C GLY A 35 -11.12 -10.55 6.00
N ALA A 36 -10.51 -11.72 5.81
CA ALA A 36 -10.33 -12.72 6.87
C ALA A 36 -9.37 -12.23 7.97
N LEU A 37 -8.26 -11.59 7.59
CA LEU A 37 -7.30 -10.98 8.50
C LEU A 37 -7.96 -9.90 9.36
N ARG A 38 -8.72 -8.99 8.74
CA ARG A 38 -9.44 -7.94 9.48
C ARG A 38 -10.47 -8.50 10.45
N LYS A 39 -11.15 -9.60 10.09
CA LYS A 39 -12.12 -10.26 10.99
C LYS A 39 -11.43 -10.90 12.20
N ALA A 40 -10.21 -11.41 12.02
CA ALA A 40 -9.42 -12.00 13.10
C ALA A 40 -8.82 -10.94 14.04
N LEU A 41 -8.42 -9.78 13.50
CA LEU A 41 -7.78 -8.70 14.24
C LEU A 41 -8.81 -7.66 14.73
N LYS A 42 -9.41 -7.91 15.89
CA LYS A 42 -10.30 -6.95 16.57
C LYS A 42 -9.51 -5.79 17.19
N GLY A 43 -10.12 -4.61 17.24
CA GLY A 43 -9.46 -3.42 17.79
C GLY A 43 -8.33 -2.88 16.91
N VAL A 44 -8.38 -3.17 15.61
CA VAL A 44 -7.44 -2.65 14.61
C VAL A 44 -8.21 -1.94 13.50
N GLU A 45 -7.79 -0.72 13.19
CA GLU A 45 -8.22 0.05 12.03
C GLU A 45 -7.23 -0.09 10.89
N PHE A 46 -7.75 -0.22 9.68
CA PHE A 46 -6.95 -0.42 8.46
C PHE A 46 -7.27 0.68 7.47
N ASP A 47 -6.26 1.48 7.13
CA ASP A 47 -6.35 2.54 6.13
C ASP A 47 -5.66 2.09 4.85
N PHE A 48 -6.40 1.97 3.75
CA PHE A 48 -5.91 1.42 2.50
C PHE A 48 -5.53 2.54 1.55
N LEU A 49 -4.23 2.68 1.27
CA LEU A 49 -3.70 3.70 0.38
C LEU A 49 -3.54 3.13 -1.04
N ASP A 50 -4.03 3.89 -2.02
CA ASP A 50 -3.79 3.62 -3.44
C ASP A 50 -2.40 4.08 -3.84
N ALA A 51 -1.69 3.23 -4.59
CA ALA A 51 -0.42 3.60 -5.20
C ALA A 51 -0.62 4.67 -6.29
N PRO A 52 0.34 5.60 -6.47
CA PRO A 52 0.13 6.76 -7.34
C PRO A 52 0.27 6.47 -8.84
N HIS A 53 0.78 5.30 -9.24
CA HIS A 53 1.06 5.00 -10.64
C HIS A 53 0.11 3.96 -11.20
N ALA A 54 -0.29 4.13 -12.46
CA ALA A 54 -0.91 3.06 -13.22
C ALA A 54 0.09 1.91 -13.43
N ALA A 55 -0.39 0.68 -13.26
CA ALA A 55 0.38 -0.52 -13.56
C ALA A 55 0.62 -0.61 -15.07
N SER A 56 1.87 -0.84 -15.47
CA SER A 56 2.23 -1.11 -16.87
C SER A 56 1.60 -2.41 -17.38
N ALA A 57 1.09 -2.36 -18.62
CA ALA A 57 0.50 -3.48 -19.35
C ALA A 57 1.46 -4.65 -19.58
N SER A 58 2.77 -4.40 -19.57
CA SER A 58 3.82 -5.43 -19.70
C SER A 58 3.75 -6.54 -18.65
N PHE A 59 3.01 -6.33 -17.56
CA PHE A 59 2.87 -7.29 -16.46
C PHE A 59 1.55 -8.05 -16.39
N LEU A 60 0.55 -7.63 -17.16
CA LEU A 60 -0.82 -8.11 -16.98
C LEU A 60 -1.16 -9.32 -17.87
N GLY A 61 -0.31 -9.63 -18.85
CA GLY A 61 -0.59 -10.62 -19.89
C GLY A 61 -1.84 -10.28 -20.72
N GLU A 62 -2.13 -11.04 -21.77
CA GLU A 62 -3.35 -10.83 -22.60
C GLU A 62 -4.66 -11.12 -21.85
N SER A 63 -4.58 -11.56 -20.59
CA SER A 63 -5.71 -11.73 -19.69
C SER A 63 -6.09 -10.44 -18.93
N GLY A 64 -5.54 -9.29 -19.31
CA GLY A 64 -5.96 -7.94 -18.86
C GLY A 64 -7.36 -7.53 -19.33
N GLY A 65 -8.27 -8.49 -19.45
CA GLY A 65 -9.68 -8.23 -19.68
C GLY A 65 -10.23 -7.37 -18.56
N ALA A 66 -11.02 -6.37 -18.95
CA ALA A 66 -11.76 -5.47 -18.10
C ALA A 66 -12.72 -6.25 -17.18
N ASP A 67 -12.17 -6.79 -16.09
CA ASP A 67 -12.94 -7.31 -14.97
C ASP A 67 -13.41 -6.07 -14.20
N GLY A 68 -14.66 -5.65 -14.44
CA GLY A 68 -15.25 -4.43 -13.90
C GLY A 68 -15.23 -4.33 -12.36
N GLU A 69 -14.94 -5.44 -11.68
CA GLU A 69 -14.73 -5.55 -10.24
C GLU A 69 -13.31 -5.14 -9.78
N ARG A 70 -12.31 -5.11 -10.66
CA ARG A 70 -10.90 -4.89 -10.28
C ARG A 70 -10.50 -3.42 -10.14
N GLY A 71 -11.32 -2.49 -10.62
CA GLY A 71 -11.01 -1.05 -10.57
C GLY A 71 -9.71 -0.68 -11.29
N SER A 72 -9.12 0.47 -10.93
CA SER A 72 -7.82 0.90 -11.43
C SER A 72 -6.73 -0.09 -11.02
N GLN A 73 -5.88 -0.50 -11.97
CA GLN A 73 -4.71 -1.31 -11.70
C GLN A 73 -3.53 -0.40 -11.41
N LEU A 74 -3.07 -0.38 -10.17
CA LEU A 74 -2.07 0.55 -9.68
C LEU A 74 -0.79 -0.17 -9.23
N GLY A 75 0.31 0.56 -9.12
CA GLY A 75 1.59 0.07 -8.62
C GLY A 75 2.43 1.17 -7.99
N TRP A 76 3.22 0.82 -6.99
CA TRP A 76 4.11 1.76 -6.30
C TRP A 76 5.35 2.11 -7.14
N TRP A 77 5.72 1.27 -8.08
CA TRP A 77 6.73 1.55 -9.09
C TRP A 77 6.53 0.59 -10.25
N ASN A 78 6.96 1.02 -11.43
CA ASN A 78 7.07 0.18 -12.61
C ASN A 78 8.54 -0.21 -12.82
N SER A 79 8.78 -1.33 -13.50
CA SER A 79 10.15 -1.67 -13.95
C SER A 79 10.49 -0.85 -15.19
N ALA A 80 11.74 -0.38 -15.28
CA ALA A 80 12.24 0.13 -16.54
C ALA A 80 12.43 -1.04 -17.53
N GLU A 81 11.95 -0.83 -18.74
CA GLU A 81 11.96 -1.75 -19.90
C GLU A 81 11.10 -3.02 -19.79
N SER A 82 10.97 -3.69 -20.94
CA SER A 82 10.32 -4.99 -21.20
C SER A 82 10.97 -6.14 -20.40
N ALA A 83 11.14 -5.96 -19.10
CA ALA A 83 11.61 -6.99 -18.23
C ALA A 83 10.53 -8.06 -18.15
N THR A 84 10.81 -9.23 -18.74
CA THR A 84 10.01 -10.44 -18.54
C THR A 84 9.87 -10.81 -17.05
N ARG A 85 10.69 -10.20 -16.15
CA ARG A 85 10.68 -10.35 -14.69
C ARG A 85 11.10 -9.02 -13.98
N PRO A 86 10.20 -8.29 -13.28
CA PRO A 86 10.47 -6.99 -12.65
C PRO A 86 11.33 -7.06 -11.41
N SER A 87 11.33 -8.20 -10.72
CA SER A 87 12.23 -8.46 -9.59
C SER A 87 13.71 -8.46 -10.01
N LEU A 88 13.98 -8.49 -11.32
CA LEU A 88 15.31 -8.39 -11.91
C LEU A 88 15.54 -7.05 -12.64
N SER A 89 14.59 -6.11 -12.57
CA SER A 89 14.76 -4.81 -13.20
C SER A 89 15.86 -4.04 -12.50
N ALA A 90 16.76 -3.45 -13.29
CA ALA A 90 17.84 -2.63 -12.78
C ALA A 90 17.34 -1.26 -12.27
N MET A 91 16.11 -0.86 -12.60
CA MET A 91 15.56 0.45 -12.23
C MET A 91 14.06 0.39 -11.93
N TYR A 92 13.68 1.01 -10.81
CA TYR A 92 12.29 1.23 -10.41
C TYR A 92 11.86 2.65 -10.77
N VAL A 93 10.94 2.77 -11.73
CA VAL A 93 10.37 4.05 -12.17
C VAL A 93 9.17 4.38 -11.30
N GLY A 94 9.17 5.54 -10.65
CA GLY A 94 8.06 6.00 -9.79
C GLY A 94 8.26 5.78 -8.29
N LEU A 95 9.38 5.20 -7.86
CA LEU A 95 9.59 4.85 -6.45
C LEU A 95 9.63 6.11 -5.55
N ASP A 96 10.31 7.17 -5.98
CA ASP A 96 10.44 8.39 -5.18
C ASP A 96 9.09 9.09 -4.98
N GLU A 97 8.25 9.14 -6.01
CA GLU A 97 6.89 9.67 -5.95
C GLU A 97 5.99 8.84 -5.03
N SER A 98 6.17 7.52 -5.02
CA SER A 98 5.46 6.63 -4.10
C SER A 98 5.89 6.83 -2.65
N LEU A 99 7.19 6.98 -2.40
CA LEU A 99 7.68 7.33 -1.06
C LEU A 99 7.17 8.69 -0.61
N ALA A 100 7.06 9.67 -1.52
CA ALA A 100 6.46 10.96 -1.24
C ALA A 100 4.96 10.85 -0.91
N CYS A 101 4.21 10.04 -1.66
CA CYS A 101 2.80 9.75 -1.41
C CYS A 101 2.57 9.11 -0.03
N VAL A 102 3.35 8.06 0.31
CA VAL A 102 3.29 7.42 1.63
C VAL A 102 3.67 8.42 2.73
N ARG A 103 4.71 9.22 2.53
CA ARG A 103 5.11 10.26 3.49
C ARG A 103 4.00 11.28 3.73
N ALA A 104 3.34 11.76 2.67
CA ALA A 104 2.20 12.68 2.79
C ALA A 104 1.08 12.05 3.63
N LYS A 105 0.70 10.81 3.33
CA LYS A 105 -0.31 10.07 4.09
C LYS A 105 0.05 9.90 5.57
N LEU A 106 1.30 9.59 5.88
CA LEU A 106 1.79 9.47 7.26
C LEU A 106 1.72 10.81 8.02
N HIS A 107 1.97 11.94 7.34
CA HIS A 107 1.89 13.26 7.94
C HIS A 107 0.46 13.77 8.11
N GLU A 108 -0.41 13.52 7.13
CA GLU A 108 -1.78 14.04 7.11
C GLU A 108 -2.72 13.22 8.01
N ASP A 109 -2.64 11.90 7.95
CA ASP A 109 -3.60 10.99 8.59
C ASP A 109 -3.00 10.17 9.74
N GLY A 110 -1.72 10.40 10.07
CA GLY A 110 -1.04 9.78 11.21
C GLY A 110 -1.61 10.23 12.58
N PRO A 111 -1.19 9.59 13.68
CA PRO A 111 -0.18 8.53 13.74
C PRO A 111 -0.75 7.16 13.32
N PHE A 112 0.10 6.36 12.67
CA PHE A 112 -0.12 4.93 12.44
C PHE A 112 0.77 4.12 13.38
N ASP A 113 0.26 3.00 13.89
CA ASP A 113 0.98 2.08 14.77
C ASP A 113 1.76 1.01 13.99
N GLY A 114 1.44 0.82 12.72
CA GLY A 114 2.11 -0.15 11.87
C GLY A 114 1.79 -0.01 10.39
N VAL A 115 2.46 -0.81 9.59
CA VAL A 115 2.26 -0.93 8.14
C VAL A 115 1.96 -2.38 7.80
N LEU A 116 0.96 -2.61 6.96
CA LEU A 116 0.62 -3.89 6.37
C LEU A 116 0.81 -3.82 4.85
N GLY A 117 1.77 -4.56 4.32
CA GLY A 117 2.05 -4.62 2.88
C GLY A 117 1.88 -6.02 2.31
N PHE A 118 1.54 -6.11 1.02
CA PHE A 118 1.61 -7.36 0.25
C PHE A 118 2.27 -7.11 -1.10
N SER A 119 3.33 -7.87 -1.41
CA SER A 119 4.16 -7.64 -2.61
C SER A 119 4.75 -6.21 -2.64
N GLN A 120 5.08 -5.70 -3.82
CA GLN A 120 5.53 -4.31 -4.00
C GLN A 120 4.43 -3.30 -3.71
#